data_AF-X0SV20-F1
#
_entry.id   AF-X0SV20-F1
#
_cell.length_a   1.000
_cell.length_b   1.000
_cell.length_c   1.000
_cell.angle_alpha   90.00
_cell.angle_beta   90.00
_cell.angle_gamma   90.00
#
_symmetry.space_group_name_H-M   'P 1'
#
loop_
_entity.id
_entity.type
_entity.pdbx_description
1 polymer ?
#
loop_
_entity_poly.entity_id
_entity_poly.type
_entity_poly.pdbx_seq_one_letter_code
_entity_poly.pdbx_strand_id
1 'polypeptide(L)' 'MKYNILVIDDEKNIREGLGRVLELDGYRVFLAADGTEGLK' A
#
# COMPACT_ATOMS: atom_id res chain seq x y z
N MET A 1 8.62 7.10 -15.37
CA MET A 1 7.17 7.09 -15.02
C MET A 1 7.04 6.49 -13.64
N LYS A 2 6.25 7.09 -12.74
CA LYS A 2 5.98 6.54 -11.41
C LYS A 2 4.63 5.83 -11.46
N TYR A 3 4.60 4.55 -11.06
CA TYR A 3 3.38 3.77 -11.00
C TYR A 3 2.65 3.99 -9.66
N ASN A 4 1.33 3.82 -9.69
CA ASN A 4 0.51 3.74 -8.50
C ASN A 4 0.49 2.29 -8.01
N ILE A 5 0.67 2.07 -6.72
CA ILE A 5 0.68 0.73 -6.11
C ILE A 5 -0.38 0.68 -5.01
N LEU A 6 -1.22 -0.35 -5.01
CA LEU A 6 -2.15 -0.66 -3.93
C LEU A 6 -1.64 -1.88 -3.17
N VAL A 7 -1.45 -1.73 -1.86
CA VAL A 7 -1.08 -2.83 -0.95
C VAL A 7 -2.31 -3.18 -0.11
N ILE A 8 -2.73 -4.43 -0.19
CA ILE A 8 -3.83 -4.98 0.60
C ILE A 8 -3.26 -6.08 1.50
N ASP A 9 -3.33 -5.87 2.80
CA ASP A 9 -2.82 -6.80 3.81
C ASP A 9 -3.58 -6.55 5.12
N ASP A 10 -4.02 -7.59 5.82
CA ASP A 10 -4.81 -7.47 7.05
C ASP A 10 -3.94 -7.07 8.25
N GLU A 11 -2.64 -7.39 8.24
CA GLU A 11 -1.72 -7.04 9.31
C GLU A 11 -1.18 -5.61 9.15
N LYS A 12 -1.61 -4.72 10.04
CA LYS A 12 -1.29 -3.28 9.99
C LYS A 12 0.21 -2.99 9.88
N ASN A 13 1.04 -3.65 10.69
CA ASN A 13 2.47 -3.38 10.76
C ASN A 13 3.16 -3.72 9.43
N ILE A 14 2.77 -4.82 8.79
CA ILE A 14 3.28 -5.24 7.48
C ILE A 14 2.81 -4.28 6.40
N ARG A 15 1.52 -3.97 6.37
CA ARG A 15 0.91 -3.04 5.40
C ARG A 15 1.59 -1.67 5.40
N GLU A 16 1.74 -1.07 6.58
CA GLU A 16 2.37 0.25 6.72
C GLU A 16 3.87 0.20 6.45
N GLY A 17 4.55 -0.86 6.90
CA GLY A 17 5.98 -1.07 6.65
C GLY A 17 6.30 -1.17 5.16
N LEU A 18 5.56 -2.02 4.44
CA LEU A 18 5.72 -2.20 3.00
C LEU A 18 5.38 -0.91 2.23
N GLY A 19 4.31 -0.23 2.64
CA GLY A 19 3.92 1.04 2.04
C GLY A 19 5.04 2.07 2.12
N ARG A 20 5.66 2.22 3.30
CA ARG A 20 6.74 3.18 3.50
C ARG A 20 7.98 2.87 2.67
N VAL A 21 8.35 1.61 2.49
CA VAL A 21 9.48 1.22 1.63
C VAL A 21 9.21 1.61 0.18
N LEU A 22 8.01 1.31 -0.32
CA LEU A 22 7.62 1.65 -1.69
C LEU A 22 7.51 3.18 -1.91
N GLU A 23 7.05 3.93 -0.91
CA GLU A 23 7.06 5.39 -0.95
C GLU A 23 8.48 5.97 -1.01
N LEU A 24 9.44 5.39 -0.26
CA LEU A 24 10.85 5.77 -0.29
C LEU A 24 11.49 5.51 -1.66
N ASP A 25 11.08 4.44 -2.34
CA ASP A 25 11.46 4.16 -3.74
C ASP A 25 10.77 5.11 -4.75
N GLY A 26 9.91 6.00 -4.24
CA GLY A 26 9.30 7.08 -5.00
C GLY A 26 7.98 6.71 -5.67
N TYR A 27 7.37 5.57 -5.34
CA TYR A 27 6.04 5.21 -5.82
C TYR A 27 4.95 5.98 -5.08
N ARG A 28 3.77 6.07 -5.71
CA ARG A 28 2.56 6.54 -5.02
C ARG A 28 1.83 5.31 -4.50
N VAL A 29 1.72 5.18 -3.18
CA VAL A 29 1.19 3.99 -2.53
C VAL A 29 -0.18 4.27 -1.92
N PHE A 30 -1.07 3.29 -2.03
CA PHE A 30 -2.37 3.24 -1.38
C PHE A 30 -2.41 1.99 -0.52
N LEU A 31 -2.98 2.10 0.67
CA LEU A 31 -3.07 1.00 1.64
C LEU A 31 -4.53 0.66 1.87
N ALA A 32 -4.84 -0.63 1.97
CA ALA A 32 -6.14 -1.13 2.38
C ALA A 32 -5.97 -2.32 3.33
N ALA A 33 -6.79 -2.40 4.38
CA ALA A 33 -6.76 -3.48 5.34
C ALA A 33 -7.47 -4.74 4.85
N ASP A 34 -8.32 -4.62 3.84
CA ASP A 34 -9.06 -5.74 3.26
C ASP A 34 -9.48 -5.44 1.81
N GLY A 35 -10.06 -6.44 1.16
CA GLY A 35 -10.50 -6.32 -0.24
C GLY A 35 -11.60 -5.29 -0.44
N THR A 36 -12.47 -5.06 0.54
CA THR A 36 -13.55 -4.06 0.44
C THR A 36 -12.99 -2.65 0.49
N GLU A 37 -12.01 -2.39 1.35
CA GLU A 37 -11.29 -1.13 1.38
C GLU A 37 -10.49 -0.90 0.10
N GLY A 38 -9.85 -1.93 -0.44
CA GLY A 38 -9.05 -1.82 -1.68
C GLY A 38 -9.87 -1.67 -2.97
N LEU A 39 -11.17 -1.95 -2.93
CA LEU A 39 -12.11 -1.79 -4.04
C LEU A 39 -12.68 -0.37 -4.16
N LYS A 40 -12.55 0.48 -3.13
CA LYS A 40 -13.06 1.85 -3.11
C LYS A 40 -12.13 2.83 -3.82
#